data_AF-A0A522UB34-F1
#
_entry.id   AF-A0A522UB34-F1
#
_cell.length_a   1.000
_cell.length_b   1.000
_cell.length_c   1.000
_cell.angle_alpha   90.00
_cell.angle_beta   90.00
_cell.angle_gamma   90.00
#
_symmetry.space_group_name_H-M   'P 1'
#
loop_
_entity.id
_entity.type
_entity.pdbx_description
1 polymer ?
#
loop_
_entity_poly.entity_id
_entity_poly.type
_entity_poly.pdbx_seq_one_letter_code
_entity_poly.pdbx_strand_id
1 'polypeptide(L)'
;MFLHVIQMLLPRVALLNSMMTELRLRHLVALKRFMIFAVSMGRNMNNVIDVLMNYSRTASSKLGKFTGVLYGSMARGDNNLWSDIDFLVISDNLPENPLKRFEFLYSLADTAIEVKGYTRNEFLKMIEKRNPLALDALVEGKVIVDDGFWEVARSKFEDVRKRYELVKEQKSWVSLSMKRSFLKEREKLSTTN
;
A
#
# COMPACT_ATOMS: atom_id res chain seq x y z
N MET A 1 8.75 27.27 -47.94
CA MET A 1 7.32 27.30 -47.51
C MET A 1 6.83 26.00 -46.84
N PHE A 2 7.58 24.88 -46.86
CA PHE A 2 7.13 23.59 -46.29
C PHE A 2 7.47 23.37 -44.79
N LEU A 3 8.40 24.14 -44.21
CA LEU A 3 8.81 23.95 -42.81
C LEU A 3 7.83 24.55 -41.78
N HIS A 4 7.03 25.55 -42.17
CA HIS A 4 6.09 26.22 -41.27
C HIS A 4 4.78 25.43 -41.03
N VAL A 5 4.43 24.48 -41.89
CA VAL A 5 3.20 23.67 -41.75
C VAL A 5 3.39 22.53 -40.74
N ILE A 6 4.60 21.96 -40.64
CA ILE A 6 4.92 20.87 -39.72
C ILE A 6 4.88 21.34 -38.26
N GLN A 7 5.26 22.60 -37.99
CA GLN A 7 5.33 23.16 -36.64
C GLN A 7 3.94 23.46 -36.03
N MET A 8 2.90 23.61 -36.86
CA MET A 8 1.50 23.80 -36.41
C MET A 8 0.77 22.50 -36.08
N LEU A 9 1.27 21.35 -36.53
CA LEU A 9 0.62 20.04 -36.32
C LEU A 9 1.12 19.33 -35.06
N LEU A 10 2.36 19.59 -34.64
CA LEU A 10 2.96 18.99 -33.44
C LEU A 10 2.18 19.29 -32.13
N PRO A 11 1.71 20.52 -31.86
CA PRO A 11 0.93 20.80 -30.65
C PRO A 11 -0.44 20.12 -30.68
N ARG A 12 -1.06 20.01 -31.87
CA ARG A 12 -2.36 19.33 -32.04
C ARG A 12 -2.25 17.82 -31.81
N VAL A 13 -1.17 17.19 -32.26
CA VAL A 13 -0.92 15.76 -32.01
C VAL A 13 -0.62 15.50 -30.52
N ALA A 14 0.13 16.39 -29.86
CA ALA A 14 0.39 16.30 -28.42
C ALA A 14 -0.90 16.46 -27.60
N LEU A 15 -1.76 17.43 -27.95
CA LEU A 15 -3.06 17.64 -27.30
C LEU A 15 -4.00 16.44 -27.52
N LEU A 16 -4.05 15.90 -28.75
CA LEU A 16 -4.86 14.73 -29.08
C LEU A 16 -4.38 13.48 -28.32
N ASN A 17 -3.07 13.28 -28.19
CA ASN A 17 -2.48 12.19 -27.40
C ASN A 17 -2.77 12.36 -25.90
N SER A 18 -2.66 13.58 -25.37
CA SER A 18 -3.01 13.87 -23.98
C SER A 18 -4.49 13.62 -23.69
N MET A 19 -5.38 14.07 -24.58
CA MET A 19 -6.82 13.85 -24.47
C MET A 19 -7.19 12.38 -24.63
N MET A 20 -6.57 11.64 -25.56
CA MET A 20 -6.77 10.21 -25.71
C MET A 20 -6.24 9.43 -24.50
N THR A 21 -5.15 9.89 -23.87
CA THR A 21 -4.62 9.31 -22.63
C THR A 21 -5.58 9.56 -21.47
N GLU A 22 -6.10 10.77 -21.31
CA GLU A 22 -7.14 11.08 -20.31
C GLU A 22 -8.42 10.28 -20.54
N LEU A 23 -8.90 10.17 -21.77
CA LEU A 23 -10.12 9.44 -22.10
C LEU A 23 -9.97 7.94 -21.84
N ARG A 24 -8.80 7.37 -22.18
CA ARG A 24 -8.44 5.99 -21.82
C ARG A 24 -8.35 5.81 -20.30
N LEU A 25 -7.77 6.76 -19.58
CA LEU A 25 -7.65 6.70 -18.12
C LEU A 25 -9.03 6.78 -17.44
N ARG A 26 -9.92 7.65 -17.91
CA ARG A 26 -11.31 7.74 -17.42
C ARG A 26 -12.11 6.46 -17.69
N HIS A 27 -11.96 5.88 -18.88
CA HIS A 27 -12.56 4.58 -19.19
C HIS A 27 -11.97 3.46 -18.33
N LEU A 28 -10.65 3.42 -18.11
CA LEU A 28 -10.00 2.43 -17.27
C LEU A 28 -10.46 2.55 -15.81
N VAL A 29 -10.59 3.79 -15.29
CA VAL A 29 -11.12 4.05 -13.95
C VAL A 29 -12.59 3.65 -13.84
N ALA A 30 -13.41 3.92 -14.86
CA ALA A 30 -14.80 3.50 -14.90
C ALA A 30 -14.95 1.97 -15.01
N LEU A 31 -14.10 1.31 -15.80
CA LEU A 31 -14.06 -0.15 -15.93
C LEU A 31 -13.56 -0.81 -14.64
N LYS A 32 -12.56 -0.22 -13.99
CA LYS A 32 -12.08 -0.64 -12.67
C LYS A 32 -13.21 -0.51 -11.65
N ARG A 33 -13.94 0.61 -11.63
CA ARG A 33 -15.12 0.81 -10.78
C ARG A 33 -16.26 -0.17 -11.08
N PHE A 34 -16.48 -0.52 -12.35
CA PHE A 34 -17.50 -1.48 -12.77
C PHE A 34 -17.12 -2.94 -12.42
N MET A 35 -15.85 -3.34 -12.61
CA MET A 35 -15.37 -4.64 -12.14
C MET A 35 -15.42 -4.73 -10.61
N ILE A 36 -15.03 -3.67 -9.90
CA ILE A 36 -15.19 -3.57 -8.44
C ILE A 36 -16.67 -3.77 -8.06
N PHE A 37 -17.61 -3.16 -8.79
CA PHE A 37 -19.05 -3.32 -8.59
C PHE A 37 -19.54 -4.77 -8.83
N ALA A 38 -19.12 -5.42 -9.92
CA ALA A 38 -19.51 -6.79 -10.23
C ALA A 38 -18.93 -7.82 -9.23
N VAL A 39 -17.70 -7.61 -8.75
CA VAL A 39 -17.07 -8.45 -7.72
C VAL A 39 -17.67 -8.20 -6.33
N SER A 40 -18.14 -6.97 -6.05
CA SER A 40 -18.65 -6.53 -4.74
C SER A 40 -19.93 -7.24 -4.28
N MET A 41 -20.81 -7.65 -5.19
CA MET A 41 -22.13 -8.22 -4.89
C MET A 41 -22.11 -9.59 -4.16
N GLY A 42 -20.92 -10.17 -3.89
CA GLY A 42 -20.78 -11.44 -3.17
C GLY A 42 -19.52 -11.59 -2.30
N ARG A 43 -18.91 -10.50 -1.82
CA ARG A 43 -17.64 -10.59 -1.05
C ARG A 43 -17.85 -11.02 0.41
N ASN A 44 -17.55 -12.28 0.72
CA ASN A 44 -17.25 -12.78 2.07
C ASN A 44 -15.72 -12.85 2.27
N MET A 45 -15.23 -12.75 3.51
CA MET A 45 -13.81 -12.90 3.88
C MET A 45 -13.16 -14.16 3.27
N ASN A 46 -13.89 -15.27 3.19
CA ASN A 46 -13.37 -16.49 2.54
C ASN A 46 -12.99 -16.24 1.08
N ASN A 47 -13.85 -15.54 0.33
CA ASN A 47 -13.58 -15.18 -1.06
C ASN A 47 -12.37 -14.24 -1.18
N VAL A 48 -12.17 -13.33 -0.23
CA VAL A 48 -11.00 -12.44 -0.19
C VAL A 48 -9.72 -13.23 0.04
N ILE A 49 -9.71 -14.16 1.00
CA ILE A 49 -8.57 -15.02 1.27
C ILE A 49 -8.25 -15.87 0.03
N ASP A 50 -9.26 -16.44 -0.64
CA ASP A 50 -9.06 -17.23 -1.86
C ASP A 50 -8.42 -16.41 -2.99
N VAL A 51 -8.89 -15.17 -3.19
CA VAL A 51 -8.30 -14.23 -4.15
C VAL A 51 -6.83 -13.96 -3.81
N LEU A 52 -6.51 -13.69 -2.55
CA LEU A 52 -5.14 -13.41 -2.11
C LEU A 52 -4.25 -14.64 -2.15
N MET A 53 -4.78 -15.84 -1.88
CA MET A 53 -4.06 -17.09 -2.03
C MET A 53 -3.75 -17.38 -3.50
N ASN A 54 -4.68 -17.12 -4.42
CA ASN A 54 -4.43 -17.25 -5.85
C ASN A 54 -3.37 -16.26 -6.34
N TYR A 55 -3.49 -14.99 -5.95
CA TYR A 55 -2.46 -13.97 -6.20
C TYR A 55 -1.10 -14.42 -5.67
N SER A 56 -1.06 -14.94 -4.43
CA SER A 56 0.18 -15.36 -3.78
C SER A 56 0.85 -16.53 -4.50
N ARG A 57 0.08 -17.47 -5.07
CA ARG A 57 0.64 -18.54 -5.92
C ARG A 57 1.32 -17.96 -7.15
N THR A 58 0.64 -17.08 -7.89
CA THR A 58 1.20 -16.41 -9.08
C THR A 58 2.46 -15.62 -8.72
N ALA A 59 2.41 -14.82 -7.66
CA ALA A 59 3.55 -14.03 -7.18
C ALA A 59 4.73 -14.92 -6.77
N SER A 60 4.47 -16.04 -6.08
CA SER A 60 5.53 -16.95 -5.64
C SER A 60 6.30 -17.58 -6.81
N SER A 61 5.66 -17.79 -7.96
CA SER A 61 6.33 -18.29 -9.17
C SER A 61 7.36 -17.32 -9.76
N LYS A 62 7.25 -16.03 -9.43
CA LYS A 62 8.13 -14.96 -9.92
C LYS A 62 9.12 -14.45 -8.87
N LEU A 63 8.68 -14.37 -7.62
CA LEU A 63 9.45 -13.82 -6.50
C LEU A 63 10.11 -14.89 -5.62
N GLY A 64 9.74 -16.17 -5.78
CA GLY A 64 10.05 -17.20 -4.78
C GLY A 64 9.20 -17.03 -3.53
N LYS A 65 9.70 -17.49 -2.38
CA LYS A 65 9.01 -17.30 -1.09
C LYS A 65 9.01 -15.82 -0.70
N PHE A 66 7.90 -15.36 -0.14
CA PHE A 66 7.71 -14.00 0.35
C PHE A 66 6.69 -13.98 1.51
N THR A 67 6.62 -12.86 2.23
CA THR A 67 5.55 -12.63 3.21
C THR A 67 4.45 -11.75 2.62
N GLY A 68 3.21 -12.24 2.65
CA GLY A 68 2.03 -11.59 2.10
C GLY A 68 0.98 -11.34 3.17
N VAL A 69 0.54 -10.09 3.35
CA VAL A 69 -0.36 -9.69 4.44
C VAL A 69 -1.53 -8.89 3.91
N LEU A 70 -2.75 -9.36 4.18
CA LEU A 70 -3.97 -8.57 4.03
C LEU A 70 -3.98 -7.51 5.13
N TYR A 71 -4.15 -6.25 4.77
CA TYR A 71 -4.26 -5.16 5.74
C TYR A 71 -5.46 -4.27 5.42
N GLY A 72 -5.59 -3.13 6.09
CA GLY A 72 -6.67 -2.18 5.82
C GLY A 72 -8.03 -2.63 6.31
N SER A 73 -9.09 -2.09 5.71
CA SER A 73 -10.46 -2.27 6.21
C SER A 73 -10.96 -3.70 6.10
N MET A 74 -10.54 -4.41 5.06
CA MET A 74 -10.85 -5.83 4.89
C MET A 74 -10.25 -6.67 6.03
N ALA A 75 -9.02 -6.36 6.46
CA ALA A 75 -8.42 -7.04 7.61
C ALA A 75 -9.15 -6.73 8.93
N ARG A 76 -9.53 -5.47 9.15
CA ARG A 76 -10.27 -5.01 10.34
C ARG A 76 -11.72 -5.50 10.40
N GLY A 77 -12.34 -5.77 9.26
CA GLY A 77 -13.77 -6.08 9.17
C GLY A 77 -14.68 -4.85 9.22
N ASP A 78 -14.13 -3.63 9.04
CA ASP A 78 -14.88 -2.36 8.94
C ASP A 78 -15.03 -1.88 7.48
N ASN A 79 -14.89 -2.82 6.54
CA ASN A 79 -14.95 -2.58 5.11
C ASN A 79 -16.37 -2.22 4.65
N ASN A 80 -16.46 -1.23 3.77
CA ASN A 80 -17.66 -1.06 2.96
C ASN A 80 -17.59 -1.97 1.72
N LEU A 81 -18.73 -2.25 1.10
CA LEU A 81 -18.87 -3.04 -0.14
C LEU A 81 -17.96 -2.53 -1.28
N TRP A 82 -17.49 -1.28 -1.20
CA TRP A 82 -16.75 -0.55 -2.21
C TRP A 82 -15.23 -0.55 -2.01
N SER A 83 -14.73 -1.10 -0.89
CA SER A 83 -13.30 -1.03 -0.58
C SER A 83 -12.47 -2.01 -1.42
N ASP A 84 -11.29 -1.55 -1.82
CA ASP A 84 -10.28 -2.37 -2.48
C ASP A 84 -9.72 -3.41 -1.50
N ILE A 85 -9.16 -4.51 -2.02
CA ILE A 85 -8.45 -5.50 -1.20
C ILE A 85 -7.00 -5.02 -1.04
N ASP A 86 -6.67 -4.49 0.14
CA ASP A 86 -5.34 -4.02 0.48
C ASP A 86 -4.39 -5.19 0.79
N PHE A 87 -3.39 -5.41 -0.05
CA PHE A 87 -2.42 -6.49 0.12
C PHE A 87 -0.98 -5.98 0.14
N LEU A 88 -0.21 -6.46 1.11
CA LEU A 88 1.19 -6.11 1.30
C LEU A 88 2.06 -7.30 0.92
N VAL A 89 3.01 -7.09 0.01
CA VAL A 89 4.02 -8.08 -0.40
C VAL A 89 5.37 -7.64 0.14
N ILE A 90 6.04 -8.53 0.88
CA ILE A 90 7.39 -8.27 1.41
C ILE A 90 8.35 -9.30 0.84
N SER A 91 9.27 -8.84 -0.02
CA SER A 91 10.26 -9.69 -0.69
C SER A 91 11.46 -8.87 -1.13
N ASP A 92 12.66 -9.44 -0.98
CA ASP A 92 13.90 -8.83 -1.47
C ASP A 92 14.09 -9.03 -2.98
N ASN A 93 13.25 -9.84 -3.64
CA ASN A 93 13.27 -10.08 -5.08
C ASN A 93 12.38 -9.11 -5.87
N LEU A 94 11.87 -8.06 -5.23
CA LEU A 94 11.07 -7.03 -5.89
C LEU A 94 11.96 -6.14 -6.78
N PRO A 95 11.44 -5.63 -7.93
CA PRO A 95 12.16 -4.64 -8.71
C PRO A 95 12.54 -3.41 -7.87
N GLU A 96 13.77 -2.91 -8.02
CA GLU A 96 14.23 -1.74 -7.25
C GLU A 96 13.50 -0.45 -7.64
N ASN A 97 13.25 -0.26 -8.94
CA ASN A 97 12.54 0.92 -9.43
C ASN A 97 11.06 0.91 -8.99
N PRO A 98 10.57 1.96 -8.30
CA PRO A 98 9.21 1.98 -7.76
C PRO A 98 8.10 1.81 -8.80
N LEU A 99 8.25 2.41 -9.98
CA LEU A 99 7.24 2.31 -11.04
C LEU A 99 7.22 0.89 -11.62
N LYS A 100 8.38 0.31 -11.94
CA LYS A 100 8.47 -1.08 -12.42
C LYS A 100 7.97 -2.06 -11.36
N ARG A 101 8.21 -1.80 -10.08
CA ARG A 101 7.70 -2.61 -8.96
C ARG A 101 6.18 -2.58 -8.92
N PHE A 102 5.60 -1.39 -9.03
CA PHE A 102 4.15 -1.20 -9.10
C PHE A 102 3.56 -1.95 -10.31
N GLU A 103 4.09 -1.72 -11.50
CA GLU A 103 3.65 -2.41 -12.73
C GLU A 103 3.76 -3.93 -12.60
N PHE A 104 4.89 -4.41 -12.09
CA PHE A 104 5.12 -5.83 -11.83
C PHE A 104 4.05 -6.41 -10.90
N LEU A 105 3.84 -5.82 -9.72
CA LEU A 105 2.90 -6.36 -8.74
C LEU A 105 1.45 -6.37 -9.24
N TYR A 106 1.04 -5.34 -9.98
CA TYR A 106 -0.29 -5.26 -10.57
C TYR A 106 -0.45 -6.20 -11.78
N SER A 107 0.63 -6.48 -12.53
CA SER A 107 0.59 -7.46 -13.63
C SER A 107 0.33 -8.90 -13.17
N LEU A 108 0.47 -9.18 -11.87
CA LEU A 108 0.20 -10.48 -11.26
C LEU A 108 -1.23 -10.64 -10.75
N ALA A 109 -2.03 -9.56 -10.76
CA ALA A 109 -3.40 -9.55 -10.25
C ALA A 109 -4.40 -9.53 -11.40
N ASP A 110 -5.24 -10.57 -11.47
CA ASP A 110 -6.40 -10.60 -12.37
C ASP A 110 -7.64 -9.94 -11.74
N THR A 111 -7.52 -9.45 -10.51
CA THR A 111 -8.61 -8.90 -9.69
C THR A 111 -8.24 -7.54 -9.09
N ALA A 112 -9.24 -6.80 -8.60
CA ALA A 112 -9.04 -5.50 -7.97
C ALA A 112 -8.39 -5.61 -6.57
N ILE A 113 -7.09 -5.91 -6.54
CA ILE A 113 -6.25 -5.86 -5.36
C ILE A 113 -5.44 -4.56 -5.42
N GLU A 114 -5.44 -3.78 -4.34
CA GLU A 114 -4.44 -2.73 -4.13
C GLU A 114 -3.21 -3.34 -3.48
N VAL A 115 -2.22 -3.66 -4.30
CA VAL A 115 -0.99 -4.29 -3.85
C VAL A 115 0.14 -3.28 -3.67
N LYS A 116 0.81 -3.34 -2.52
CA LYS A 116 2.04 -2.58 -2.24
C LYS A 116 3.17 -3.55 -1.91
N GLY A 117 4.37 -3.23 -2.37
CA GLY A 117 5.53 -4.09 -2.21
C GLY A 117 6.73 -3.37 -1.61
N TYR A 118 7.37 -4.01 -0.63
CA TYR A 118 8.59 -3.53 0.00
C TYR A 118 9.60 -4.66 0.17
N THR A 119 10.88 -4.34 0.10
CA THR A 119 11.93 -5.25 0.58
C THR A 119 11.83 -5.40 2.09
N ARG A 120 12.45 -6.45 2.65
CA ARG A 120 12.48 -6.66 4.10
C ARG A 120 13.09 -5.47 4.82
N ASN A 121 14.19 -4.93 4.28
CA ASN A 121 14.87 -3.76 4.84
C ASN A 121 14.00 -2.48 4.76
N GLU A 122 13.31 -2.25 3.64
CA GLU A 122 12.36 -1.13 3.52
C GLU A 122 11.25 -1.25 4.56
N PHE A 123 10.69 -2.44 4.76
CA PHE A 123 9.63 -2.67 5.74
C PHE A 123 10.11 -2.45 7.18
N LEU A 124 11.29 -2.97 7.55
CA LEU A 124 11.89 -2.70 8.86
C LEU A 124 12.15 -1.21 9.09
N LYS A 125 12.56 -0.47 8.06
CA LYS A 125 12.71 0.99 8.12
C LYS A 125 11.37 1.70 8.28
N MET A 126 10.30 1.21 7.65
CA MET A 126 8.95 1.74 7.85
C MET A 126 8.50 1.57 9.30
N ILE A 127 8.76 0.41 9.90
CA ILE A 127 8.48 0.18 11.32
C ILE A 127 9.27 1.15 12.21
N GLU A 128 10.58 1.29 11.99
CA GLU A 128 11.43 2.22 12.75
C GLU A 128 10.94 3.68 12.65
N LYS A 129 10.47 4.07 11.47
CA LYS A 129 9.90 5.39 11.20
C LYS A 129 8.45 5.55 11.66
N ARG A 130 7.88 4.52 12.31
CA ARG A 130 6.48 4.49 12.79
C ARG A 130 5.47 4.74 11.67
N ASN A 131 5.75 4.23 10.48
CA ASN A 131 4.89 4.40 9.32
C ASN A 131 3.52 3.72 9.58
N PRO A 132 2.39 4.44 9.51
CA PRO A 132 1.08 3.90 9.87
C PRO A 132 0.70 2.63 9.10
N LEU A 133 1.05 2.52 7.82
CA LEU A 133 0.75 1.32 7.03
C LEU A 133 1.44 0.08 7.61
N ALA A 134 2.74 0.19 7.93
CA ALA A 134 3.48 -0.93 8.50
C ALA A 134 2.95 -1.31 9.89
N LEU A 135 2.69 -0.32 10.75
CA LEU A 135 2.17 -0.56 12.09
C LEU A 135 0.75 -1.17 12.04
N ASP A 136 -0.12 -0.68 11.16
CA ASP A 136 -1.46 -1.24 10.95
C ASP A 136 -1.41 -2.66 10.42
N ALA A 137 -0.52 -2.95 9.45
CA ALA A 137 -0.34 -4.31 8.95
C ALA A 137 0.14 -5.27 10.05
N LEU A 138 0.98 -4.83 10.98
CA LEU A 138 1.48 -5.66 12.09
C LEU A 138 0.44 -5.92 13.18
N VAL A 139 -0.51 -5.00 13.37
CA VAL A 139 -1.47 -5.03 14.47
C VAL A 139 -2.83 -5.57 14.04
N GLU A 140 -3.27 -5.22 12.83
CA GLU A 140 -4.59 -5.56 12.29
C GLU A 140 -4.50 -6.50 11.08
N GLY A 141 -3.32 -6.65 10.49
CA GLY A 141 -3.15 -7.43 9.28
C GLY A 141 -3.32 -8.93 9.52
N LYS A 142 -3.79 -9.62 8.47
CA LYS A 142 -3.91 -11.08 8.41
C LYS A 142 -2.84 -11.61 7.47
N VAL A 143 -1.94 -12.41 8.02
CA VAL A 143 -0.89 -13.08 7.23
C VAL A 143 -1.54 -14.14 6.35
N ILE A 144 -1.34 -14.03 5.03
CA ILE A 144 -1.87 -14.97 4.04
C ILE A 144 -0.80 -16.01 3.68
N VAL A 145 0.43 -15.54 3.46
CA VAL A 145 1.62 -16.37 3.26
C VAL A 145 2.79 -15.78 4.03
N ASP A 146 3.70 -16.61 4.52
CA ASP A 146 4.89 -16.16 5.22
C ASP A 146 6.10 -16.99 4.82
N ASP A 147 7.24 -16.33 4.62
CA ASP A 147 8.52 -16.96 4.36
C ASP A 147 9.40 -17.09 5.62
N GLY A 148 8.86 -16.67 6.77
CA GLY A 148 9.53 -16.63 8.08
C GLY A 148 9.95 -15.23 8.50
N PHE A 149 9.85 -14.23 7.62
CA PHE A 149 10.19 -12.84 7.96
C PHE A 149 9.21 -12.19 8.94
N TRP A 150 7.94 -12.62 8.98
CA TRP A 150 6.93 -11.90 9.76
C TRP A 150 7.24 -11.83 11.27
N GLU A 151 7.85 -12.87 11.84
CA GLU A 151 8.27 -12.85 13.24
C GLU A 151 9.36 -11.81 13.52
N VAL A 152 10.31 -11.64 12.59
CA VAL A 152 11.34 -10.61 12.68
C VAL A 152 10.71 -9.21 12.67
N ALA A 153 9.73 -9.00 11.79
CA ALA A 153 8.99 -7.73 11.72
C ALA A 153 8.19 -7.46 13.01
N ARG A 154 7.56 -8.48 13.61
CA ARG A 154 6.86 -8.37 14.90
C ARG A 154 7.81 -8.01 16.04
N SER A 155 8.95 -8.67 16.13
CA SER A 155 9.98 -8.35 17.13
C SER A 155 10.45 -6.90 16.99
N LYS A 156 10.73 -6.45 15.75
CA LYS A 156 11.09 -5.05 15.48
C LYS A 156 9.99 -4.06 15.90
N PHE A 157 8.74 -4.40 15.63
CA PHE A 157 7.60 -3.57 16.04
C PHE A 157 7.49 -3.45 17.55
N GLU A 158 7.65 -4.54 18.29
CA GLU A 158 7.57 -4.53 19.75
C GLU A 158 8.67 -3.65 20.38
N ASP A 159 9.89 -3.70 19.83
CA ASP A 159 10.97 -2.83 20.27
C ASP A 159 10.65 -1.34 20.04
N VAL A 160 10.15 -0.99 18.85
CA VAL A 160 9.77 0.38 18.50
C VAL A 160 8.56 0.83 19.34
N ARG A 161 7.58 -0.04 19.53
CA ARG A 161 6.38 0.23 20.35
C ARG A 161 6.75 0.56 21.78
N LYS A 162 7.64 -0.23 22.40
CA LYS A 162 8.15 0.02 23.76
C LYS A 162 8.97 1.30 23.83
N ARG A 163 9.92 1.50 22.90
CA ARG A 163 10.81 2.67 22.90
C ARG A 163 10.06 3.99 22.81
N TYR A 164 9.03 4.05 21.97
CA TYR A 164 8.27 5.29 21.74
C TYR A 164 6.97 5.35 22.53
N GLU A 165 6.64 4.31 23.29
CA GLU A 165 5.37 4.13 23.98
C GLU A 165 4.20 4.37 23.01
N LEU A 166 4.22 3.62 21.90
CA LEU A 166 3.23 3.77 20.85
C LEU A 166 1.88 3.21 21.32
N VAL A 167 0.86 4.06 21.21
CA VAL A 167 -0.53 3.67 21.39
C VAL A 167 -1.29 3.93 20.11
N LYS A 168 -2.25 3.04 19.81
CA LYS A 168 -3.18 3.25 18.70
C LYS A 168 -4.44 3.92 19.26
N GLU A 169 -4.66 5.17 18.87
CA GLU A 169 -5.86 5.94 19.19
C GLU A 169 -6.76 5.98 17.95
N GLN A 170 -7.86 5.23 17.96
CA GLN A 170 -8.75 5.06 16.82
C GLN A 170 -7.99 4.61 15.55
N LYS A 171 -7.81 5.52 14.58
CA LYS A 171 -7.11 5.29 13.29
C LYS A 171 -5.70 5.90 13.25
N SER A 172 -5.18 6.39 14.38
CA SER A 172 -3.89 7.09 14.43
C SER A 172 -2.94 6.46 15.44
N TRP A 173 -1.65 6.54 15.14
CA TRP A 173 -0.57 6.12 16.03
C TRP A 173 0.01 7.32 16.78
N VAL A 174 0.05 7.25 18.11
CA VAL A 174 0.54 8.32 18.98
C VAL A 174 1.76 7.83 19.75
N SER A 175 2.83 8.64 19.75
CA SER A 175 3.98 8.43 20.62
C SER A 175 3.82 9.20 21.92
N LEU A 176 3.56 8.49 23.02
CA LEU A 176 3.39 9.13 24.32
C LEU A 176 4.69 9.76 24.83
N SER A 177 5.83 9.11 24.59
CA SER A 177 7.16 9.65 24.90
C SER A 177 7.40 10.99 24.21
N MET A 178 7.13 11.09 22.91
CA MET A 178 7.31 12.32 22.14
C MET A 178 6.31 13.40 22.55
N LYS A 179 5.04 13.03 22.80
CA LYS A 179 4.02 13.95 23.31
C LYS A 179 4.45 14.61 24.61
N ARG A 180 5.00 13.83 25.56
CA ARG A 180 5.51 14.37 26.84
C ARG A 180 6.73 15.26 26.65
N SER A 181 7.69 14.89 25.80
CA SER A 181 8.87 15.73 25.51
C SER A 181 8.48 17.09 24.93
N PHE A 182 7.56 17.08 23.96
CA PHE A 182 7.05 18.32 23.35
C PHE A 182 6.32 19.22 24.36
N LEU A 183 5.49 18.66 25.25
CA LEU A 183 4.81 19.43 26.29
C LEU A 183 5.81 20.09 27.26
N LYS A 184 6.84 19.35 27.69
CA LYS A 184 7.91 19.89 28.55
C LYS A 184 8.67 21.04 27.89
N GLU A 185 8.94 20.95 26.58
CA GLU A 185 9.59 22.04 25.84
C GLU A 185 8.72 23.29 25.78
N ARG A 186 7.41 23.14 25.58
CA ARG A 186 6.47 24.28 25.58
C ARG A 186 6.36 24.98 26.94
N GLU A 187 6.33 24.21 28.03
CA GLU A 187 6.30 24.78 29.39
C GLU A 187 7.56 25.61 29.72
N LYS A 188 8.73 25.15 29.26
CA LYS A 188 9.98 25.92 29.37
C LYS A 188 9.93 27.23 28.59
N LEU A 189 9.40 27.20 27.36
CA LEU A 189 9.26 28.41 26.54
C LEU A 189 8.27 29.42 27.14
N SER A 190 7.21 28.96 27.80
CA SER A 190 6.23 29.84 28.46
C SER A 190 6.71 30.46 29.78
N THR A 191 7.75 29.90 30.41
CA THR A 191 8.30 30.39 31.69
C THR A 191 9.52 31.29 31.53
N THR A 192 9.99 31.48 30.29
CA THR A 192 11.18 32.29 29.95
C THR A 192 10.82 33.63 29.27
N ASN A 193 9.51 33.90 29.08
CA ASN A 193 8.96 35.18 28.62
C ASN A 193 8.22 35.88 29.75
#